data_AF-A0A7C7N349-F1
#
_entry.id   AF-A0A7C7N349-F1
#
_cell.length_a   1.000
_cell.length_b   1.000
_cell.length_c   1.000
_cell.angle_alpha   90.00
_cell.angle_beta   90.00
_cell.angle_gamma   90.00
#
_symmetry.space_group_name_H-M   'P 1'
#
loop_
_entity.id
_entity.type
_entity.pdbx_description
1 polymer ?
#
loop_
_entity_poly.entity_id
_entity_poly.type
_entity_poly.pdbx_seq_one_letter_code
_entity_poly.pdbx_strand_id
1 'polypeptide(L)'
;MLNLTWDRADFKASLIRLQAEDTKTGEPRIIPLTPELTASLRRLYKVRYLHEHHVFLVNGRPSRVSENGIQGCLAQGGHYRLSVP
;
A
#
# COMPACT_ATOMS: atom_id res chain seq x y z
N MET A 1 -10.02 -6.86 1.87
CA MET A 1 -10.00 -6.00 0.67
C MET A 1 -9.91 -4.61 1.22
N LEU A 2 -8.73 -4.04 1.11
CA LEU A 2 -8.21 -2.88 1.83
C LEU A 2 -8.19 -1.70 0.87
N ASN A 3 -8.76 -0.59 1.29
CA ASN A 3 -8.61 0.66 0.55
C ASN A 3 -7.42 1.41 1.16
N LEU A 4 -6.20 1.00 0.77
CA LEU A 4 -4.99 1.48 1.45
C LEU A 4 -4.74 2.97 1.17
N THR A 5 -4.62 3.74 2.23
CA THR A 5 -4.26 5.17 2.20
C THR A 5 -2.82 5.38 2.67
N TRP A 6 -2.21 6.49 2.25
CA TRP A 6 -0.79 6.75 2.52
C TRP A 6 -0.49 6.95 4.01
N ASP A 7 -1.45 7.40 4.83
CA ASP A 7 -1.29 7.55 6.28
C ASP A 7 -1.07 6.21 7.01
N ARG A 8 -1.46 5.09 6.38
CA ARG A 8 -1.16 3.74 6.88
C ARG A 8 0.27 3.28 6.60
N ALA A 9 1.01 3.96 5.72
CA ALA A 9 2.36 3.59 5.31
C ALA A 9 3.43 4.35 6.12
N ASP A 10 4.16 3.63 6.98
CA ASP A 10 5.28 4.16 7.75
C ASP A 10 6.60 3.86 7.02
N PHE A 11 7.04 4.82 6.19
CA PHE A 11 8.29 4.68 5.43
C PHE A 11 9.56 4.89 6.26
N LYS A 12 9.46 5.23 7.55
CA LYS A 12 10.61 5.26 8.45
C LYS A 12 10.83 3.89 9.06
N ALA A 13 9.74 3.23 9.46
CA ALA A 13 9.77 1.88 10.00
C ALA A 13 9.64 0.78 8.91
N SER A 14 9.53 1.16 7.63
CA SER A 14 9.34 0.26 6.48
C SER A 14 8.19 -0.74 6.72
N LEU A 15 7.01 -0.24 7.06
CA LEU A 15 5.84 -1.08 7.33
C LEU A 15 4.53 -0.38 6.97
N ILE A 16 3.48 -1.17 6.75
CA ILE A 16 2.08 -0.72 6.66
C ILE A 16 1.38 -1.13 7.95
N ARG A 17 0.68 -0.17 8.58
CA ARG A 17 -0.16 -0.39 9.76
C ARG A 17 -1.62 -0.42 9.34
N LEU A 18 -2.21 -1.60 9.32
CA LEU A 18 -3.64 -1.78 9.11
C LEU A 18 -4.34 -1.71 10.47
N GLN A 19 -5.32 -0.83 10.59
CA GLN A 19 -6.20 -0.78 11.76
C GLN A 19 -7.29 -1.86 11.66
N ALA A 20 -7.99 -2.09 12.77
CA ALA A 20 -9.11 -3.02 12.84
C ALA A 20 -10.14 -2.80 11.72
N GLU A 21 -10.47 -1.53 11.45
CA GLU A 21 -11.40 -1.10 10.39
C GLU A 21 -10.92 -1.41 8.97
N ASP A 22 -9.61 -1.57 8.77
CA ASP A 22 -9.04 -1.90 7.48
C ASP A 22 -9.16 -3.41 7.19
N THR A 23 -9.18 -4.26 8.22
CA THR A 23 -9.13 -5.71 8.05
C THR A 23 -10.53 -6.35 8.09
N LYS A 24 -10.70 -7.45 7.34
CA LYS A 24 -11.97 -8.21 7.34
C LYS A 24 -12.28 -8.85 8.70
N THR A 25 -11.25 -9.13 9.49
CA THR A 25 -11.37 -9.82 10.77
C THR A 25 -11.60 -8.86 11.93
N GLY A 26 -11.55 -7.54 11.70
CA GLY A 26 -11.60 -6.55 12.78
C GLY A 26 -10.33 -6.50 13.63
N GLU A 27 -9.28 -7.19 13.21
CA GLU A 27 -8.02 -7.28 13.95
C GLU A 27 -6.96 -6.44 13.25
N PRO A 28 -6.25 -5.52 13.95
CA PRO A 28 -5.19 -4.75 13.35
C PRO A 28 -4.03 -5.65 12.89
N ARG A 29 -3.32 -5.25 11.83
CA ARG A 29 -2.19 -6.02 11.28
C ARG A 29 -1.04 -5.11 10.89
N ILE A 30 0.18 -5.63 11.01
CA ILE A 30 1.39 -4.98 10.54
C ILE A 30 1.93 -5.78 9.37
N ILE A 31 2.17 -5.10 8.25
CA ILE A 31 2.78 -5.70 7.06
C ILE A 31 4.15 -5.05 6.85
N PRO A 32 5.27 -5.77 7.06
CA PRO A 32 6.60 -5.24 6.81
C PRO A 32 6.82 -5.01 5.31
N LEU A 33 7.56 -3.97 4.94
CA LEU A 33 7.90 -3.64 3.56
C LEU A 33 9.35 -4.02 3.25
N THR A 34 9.59 -4.63 2.09
CA THR A 34 10.96 -4.82 1.61
C THR A 34 11.60 -3.48 1.22
N PRO A 35 12.94 -3.38 1.17
CA PRO A 35 13.62 -2.16 0.72
C PRO A 35 13.18 -1.70 -0.68
N GLU A 36 12.99 -2.62 -1.62
CA GLU A 36 12.60 -2.35 -3.01
C GLU A 36 11.17 -1.80 -3.09
N LEU A 37 10.24 -2.42 -2.36
CA LEU A 37 8.86 -1.94 -2.30
C LEU A 37 8.78 -0.59 -1.58
N THR A 38 9.54 -0.41 -0.50
CA THR A 38 9.63 0.85 0.23
C THR A 38 10.14 1.98 -0.67
N ALA A 39 11.18 1.73 -1.46
CA ALA A 39 11.72 2.71 -2.41
C ALA A 39 10.69 3.07 -3.50
N SER A 40 9.99 2.06 -4.03
CA SER A 40 8.94 2.24 -5.05
C SER A 40 7.77 3.07 -4.52
N LEU A 41 7.25 2.72 -3.33
CA LEU A 41 6.16 3.45 -2.68
C LEU A 41 6.59 4.87 -2.30
N ARG A 42 7.81 5.08 -1.78
CA ARG A 42 8.35 6.43 -1.51
C ARG A 42 8.42 7.29 -2.77
N ARG A 43 8.85 6.72 -3.90
CA ARG A 43 8.91 7.45 -5.18
C ARG A 43 7.52 7.92 -5.61
N LEU A 44 6.52 7.06 -5.47
CA LEU A 44 5.13 7.39 -5.80
C LEU A 44 4.54 8.42 -4.82
N TYR A 45 4.79 8.25 -3.52
CA TYR A 45 4.34 9.16 -2.48
C TYR A 45 4.77 10.61 -2.75
N LYS A 46 6.03 10.82 -3.18
CA LYS A 46 6.56 12.15 -3.51
C LYS A 46 5.75 12.91 -4.56
N VAL A 47 5.11 12.20 -5.48
CA VAL A 47 4.34 12.81 -6.58
C VAL A 47 2.85 12.85 -6.24
N ARG A 48 2.33 11.81 -5.61
CA ARG A 48 0.88 11.57 -5.49
C ARG A 48 0.28 12.05 -4.18
N TYR A 49 1.01 12.05 -3.06
CA TYR A 49 0.36 12.24 -1.76
C TYR A 49 -0.32 13.61 -1.58
N LEU A 50 0.13 14.62 -2.32
CA LEU A 50 -0.41 15.99 -2.27
C LEU A 50 -1.84 16.08 -2.83
N HIS A 51 -2.22 15.16 -3.71
CA HIS A 51 -3.51 15.20 -4.41
C HIS A 51 -4.32 13.91 -4.21
N GLU A 52 -3.67 12.79 -3.88
CA GLU A 52 -4.29 11.47 -3.75
C GLU A 52 -3.99 10.83 -2.39
N HIS A 53 -5.05 10.61 -1.60
CA HIS A 53 -4.97 9.91 -0.33
C HIS A 53 -4.70 8.40 -0.48
N HIS A 54 -5.06 7.79 -1.60
CA HIS A 54 -5.01 6.35 -1.81
C HIS A 54 -3.72 5.90 -2.49
N VAL A 55 -3.17 4.78 -2.01
CA VAL A 55 -1.94 4.17 -2.54
C VAL A 55 -2.19 3.49 -3.89
N PHE A 56 -3.30 2.74 -3.97
CA PHE A 56 -3.64 1.93 -5.14
C PHE A 56 -4.81 2.57 -5.90
N LEU A 57 -4.55 2.92 -7.16
CA LEU A 57 -5.55 3.44 -8.07
C LEU A 57 -5.64 2.55 -9.32
N VAL A 58 -6.85 2.36 -9.82
CA VAL A 58 -7.14 1.77 -11.13
C VAL A 58 -7.99 2.78 -11.89
N ASN A 59 -7.51 3.27 -13.03
CA ASN A 59 -8.17 4.32 -13.81
C ASN A 59 -8.52 5.57 -12.98
N GLY A 60 -7.59 6.00 -12.12
CA GLY A 60 -7.77 7.15 -11.22
C GLY A 60 -8.73 6.92 -10.05
N ARG A 61 -9.33 5.73 -9.92
CA ARG A 61 -10.26 5.39 -8.83
C ARG A 61 -9.56 4.54 -7.77
N PRO A 62 -9.86 4.74 -6.46
CA PRO A 62 -9.36 3.88 -5.40
C PRO A 62 -9.67 2.41 -5.67
N SER A 63 -8.63 1.58 -5.59
CA SER A 63 -8.75 0.13 -5.78
C SER A 63 -8.51 -0.60 -4.47
N ARG A 64 -9.38 -1.58 -4.20
CA ARG A 64 -9.22 -2.44 -3.03
C ARG A 64 -8.20 -3.54 -3.31
N VAL A 65 -7.18 -3.63 -2.48
CA VAL A 65 -6.17 -4.69 -2.55
C VAL A 65 -6.42 -5.73 -1.45
N SER A 66 -6.11 -7.01 -1.68
CA SER A 66 -6.11 -7.99 -0.58
C SER A 66 -4.81 -7.90 0.21
N GLU A 67 -4.83 -8.28 1.48
CA GLU A 67 -3.61 -8.39 2.29
C GLU A 67 -2.61 -9.36 1.63
N ASN A 68 -3.09 -10.49 1.13
CA ASN A 68 -2.31 -11.43 0.33
C ASN A 68 -1.75 -10.79 -0.95
N GLY A 69 -2.43 -9.79 -1.52
CA GLY A 69 -1.91 -9.03 -2.67
C GLY A 69 -0.74 -8.14 -2.29
N ILE A 70 -0.82 -7.47 -1.13
CA ILE A 70 0.30 -6.70 -0.57
C ILE A 70 1.46 -7.64 -0.24
N GLN A 71 1.19 -8.77 0.43
CA GLN A 71 2.19 -9.79 0.76
C GLN A 71 2.79 -10.47 -0.48
N GLY A 72 1.99 -10.72 -1.51
CA GLY A 72 2.47 -11.24 -2.79
C GLY A 72 3.44 -10.28 -3.47
N CYS A 73 3.19 -8.97 -3.40
CA CYS A 73 4.13 -7.97 -3.88
C CYS A 73 5.47 -8.01 -3.13
N LEU A 74 5.45 -8.27 -1.82
CA LEU A 74 6.65 -8.42 -0.99
C LEU A 74 7.43 -9.69 -1.33
N ALA A 75 6.72 -10.81 -1.49
CA ALA A 75 7.32 -12.10 -1.78
C ALA A 75 7.94 -12.18 -3.18
N GLN A 76 7.41 -11.43 -4.15
CA GLN A 76 7.84 -11.46 -5.56
C GLN A 76 8.67 -10.26 -6.00
N GLY A 77 9.09 -9.36 -5.09
CA GLY A 77 9.98 -8.25 -5.43
C GLY A 77 9.33 -7.11 -6.24
N GLY A 78 8.03 -6.86 -6.06
CA GLY A 78 7.41 -5.58 -6.48
C GLY A 78 6.68 -5.54 -7.83
N HIS A 79 6.41 -6.67 -8.48
CA HIS A 79 5.66 -6.68 -9.75
C HIS A 79 4.13 -6.64 -9.55
N TYR A 80 3.61 -5.57 -8.95
CA TYR A 80 2.23 -5.14 -9.23
C TYR A 80 2.31 -3.90 -10.11
N ARG A 81 1.73 -3.99 -11.31
CA ARG A 81 1.58 -2.86 -12.23
C ARG A 81 0.59 -1.88 -11.60
N LEU A 82 1.09 -1.02 -10.71
CA LEU A 82 0.37 0.16 -10.28
C LEU A 82 0.01 0.91 -11.55
N SER A 83 -1.28 1.05 -11.82
CA SER A 83 -1.75 1.83 -12.95
C SER A 83 -1.16 3.23 -12.78
N VAL A 84 -0.21 3.55 -13.65
CA VAL A 84 0.31 4.91 -13.82
C VAL A 84 -0.57 5.50 -14.91
N PRO A 85 -1.26 6.63 -14.67
CA PRO A 85 -1.87 7.37 -15.76
C PRO A 85 -0.80 7.79 -16.77
#